data_AF-A0A6G1ZFX4-F1
#
_entry.id   AF-A0A6G1ZFX4-F1
#
_cell.length_a   1.000
_cell.length_b   1.000
_cell.length_c   1.000
_cell.angle_alpha   90.00
_cell.angle_beta   90.00
_cell.angle_gamma   90.00
#
_symmetry.space_group_name_H-M   'P 1'
#
loop_
_entity.id
_entity.type
_entity.pdbx_description
1 polymer ?
#
loop_
_entity_poly.entity_id
_entity_poly.type
_entity_poly.pdbx_seq_one_letter_code
_entity_poly.pdbx_strand_id
1 'polypeptide(L)'
;MATIAIEKKRKNIDLSVDTLKKLSIMAASQGKSVKAFIENLLETKANSLSIEVSTNPSPSGDPWFDDPENMASVMRGIEDAKQGRVTAYTIDDIKNLLGV
;
A
#
# COMPACT_ATOMS: atom_id res chain seq x y z
N MET A 1 31.26 10.20 -15.30
CA MET A 1 30.09 9.86 -14.50
C MET A 1 28.93 9.65 -15.45
N ALA A 2 28.40 8.43 -15.55
CA ALA A 2 27.25 8.15 -16.40
C ALA A 2 26.01 8.77 -15.75
N THR A 3 25.46 9.81 -16.38
CA THR A 3 24.15 10.35 -16.00
C THR A 3 23.09 9.35 -16.45
N ILE A 4 22.60 8.54 -15.51
CA ILE A 4 21.42 7.71 -15.76
C ILE A 4 20.25 8.68 -15.91
N ALA A 5 19.74 8.81 -17.14
CA ALA A 5 18.55 9.61 -17.39
C ALA A 5 17.37 8.93 -16.68
N ILE A 6 16.77 9.61 -15.71
CA ILE A 6 15.53 9.16 -15.08
C ILE A 6 14.45 9.12 -16.17
N GLU A 7 13.83 7.96 -16.37
CA GLU A 7 12.71 7.82 -17.31
C GLU A 7 11.52 8.64 -16.79
N LYS A 8 11.18 9.73 -17.49
CA LYS A 8 10.08 10.63 -17.09
C LYS A 8 8.85 10.40 -17.95
N LYS A 9 7.75 10.01 -17.32
CA LYS A 9 6.42 9.92 -17.96
C LYS A 9 5.64 11.21 -17.73
N ARG A 10 5.16 11.84 -18.81
CA ARG A 10 4.30 13.04 -18.70
C ARG A 10 2.96 12.66 -18.06
N LYS A 11 2.56 13.42 -17.04
CA LYS A 11 1.28 13.29 -16.33
C LYS A 11 0.70 14.67 -16.10
N ASN A 12 -0.61 14.80 -16.34
CA ASN A 12 -1.34 16.03 -16.05
C ASN A 12 -1.91 15.93 -14.63
N ILE A 13 -1.88 17.04 -13.90
CA ILE A 13 -2.43 17.16 -12.55
C ILE A 13 -3.29 18.42 -12.49
N ASP A 14 -4.40 18.33 -11.79
CA ASP A 14 -5.25 19.49 -11.52
C ASP A 14 -4.87 20.09 -10.16
N LEU A 15 -4.61 21.39 -10.16
CA LEU A 15 -4.26 22.16 -8.96
C LEU A 15 -5.22 23.33 -8.85
N SER A 16 -5.60 23.68 -7.61
CA SER A 16 -6.36 24.91 -7.40
C SER A 16 -5.55 26.13 -7.83
N VAL A 17 -6.23 27.19 -8.29
CA VAL A 17 -5.59 28.44 -8.72
C VAL A 17 -4.71 29.04 -7.61
N ASP A 18 -5.18 29.00 -6.36
CA ASP A 18 -4.43 29.49 -5.20
C ASP A 18 -3.17 28.65 -4.92
N THR A 19 -3.28 27.32 -5.01
CA THR A 19 -2.14 26.41 -4.86
C THR A 19 -1.08 26.69 -5.92
N LEU A 20 -1.48 26.81 -7.19
CA LEU A 20 -0.56 27.08 -8.28
C LEU A 20 0.15 28.44 -8.11
N LYS A 21 -0.57 29.47 -7.63
CA LYS A 21 0.01 30.79 -7.35
C LYS A 21 1.08 30.73 -6.26
N LYS A 22 0.80 30.04 -5.15
CA LYS A 22 1.76 29.85 -4.05
C LYS A 22 3.00 29.09 -4.51
N LEU A 23 2.83 27.99 -5.26
CA LEU A 23 3.93 27.23 -5.84
C LEU A 23 4.77 28.06 -6.81
N SER A 24 4.13 28.95 -7.59
CA SER A 24 4.83 29.84 -8.52
C SER A 24 5.73 30.84 -7.79
N ILE A 25 5.26 31.41 -6.69
CA ILE A 25 6.06 32.33 -5.85
C ILE A 25 7.25 31.58 -5.22
N MET A 26 7.04 30.36 -4.71
CA MET A 26 8.10 29.53 -4.15
C MET A 26 9.14 29.10 -5.20
N ALA A 27 8.70 28.79 -6.41
CA ALA A 27 9.61 28.45 -7.51
C ALA A 27 10.49 29.65 -7.88
N ALA A 28 9.88 30.84 -7.99
CA ALA A 28 10.57 32.08 -8.31
C ALA A 28 11.62 32.45 -7.23
N SER A 29 11.30 32.27 -5.94
CA SER A 29 12.27 32.54 -4.87
C SER A 29 13.48 31.61 -4.88
N GLN A 30 13.39 30.45 -5.55
CA GLN A 30 14.49 29.50 -5.74
C GLN A 30 15.17 29.63 -7.12
N GLY A 31 14.78 30.60 -7.95
CA GLY A 31 15.29 30.74 -9.32
C GLY A 31 14.95 29.57 -10.24
N LYS A 32 13.88 28.82 -9.92
CA LYS A 32 13.44 27.64 -10.68
C LYS A 32 12.15 27.95 -11.43
N SER A 33 11.92 27.24 -12.54
CA SER A 33 10.60 27.24 -13.17
C SER A 33 9.58 26.51 -12.30
N VAL A 34 8.31 26.92 -12.39
CA VAL A 34 7.21 26.29 -11.63
C VAL A 34 7.16 24.78 -11.88
N LYS A 35 7.36 24.36 -13.14
CA LYS A 35 7.45 22.95 -13.52
C LYS A 35 8.58 22.22 -12.78
N ALA A 36 9.81 22.73 -12.88
CA ALA A 36 10.98 22.08 -12.28
C ALA A 36 10.86 22.01 -10.75
N PHE A 37 10.27 23.04 -10.14
CA PHE A 37 10.00 23.07 -8.71
C PHE A 37 8.98 21.99 -8.30
N ILE A 38 7.84 21.89 -9.00
CA ILE A 38 6.80 20.89 -8.70
C ILE A 38 7.34 19.47 -8.89
N GLU A 39 8.06 19.20 -9.99
CA GLU A 39 8.65 17.88 -10.24
C GLU A 39 9.61 17.49 -9.11
N ASN A 40 10.52 18.38 -8.73
CA ASN A 40 11.48 18.12 -7.66
C ASN A 40 10.81 17.95 -6.29
N LEU A 41 9.77 18.75 -6.00
CA LEU A 41 9.00 18.63 -4.76
C LEU A 41 8.32 17.26 -4.66
N LEU A 42 7.69 16.80 -5.73
CA LEU A 42 7.02 15.50 -5.78
C LEU A 42 8.00 14.34 -5.68
N GLU A 43 9.12 14.38 -6.42
CA GLU A 43 10.18 13.36 -6.35
C GLU A 43 10.79 13.29 -4.94
N THR A 44 11.11 14.44 -4.35
CA THR A 44 11.67 14.52 -2.99
C THR A 44 10.69 13.97 -1.96
N LYS A 45 9.40 14.32 -2.08
CA LYS A 45 8.37 13.81 -1.18
C LYS A 45 8.20 12.29 -1.32
N ALA A 46 8.16 11.78 -2.54
CA ALA A 46 8.06 10.33 -2.79
C ALA A 46 9.25 9.57 -2.20
N ASN A 47 10.48 10.05 -2.43
CA ASN A 47 11.69 9.42 -1.91
C ASN A 47 11.81 9.48 -0.37
N SER A 48 11.12 10.44 0.26
CA SER A 48 11.09 10.54 1.74
C SER A 48 10.12 9.55 2.40
N LEU A 49 9.25 8.90 1.64
CA LEU A 49 8.25 7.97 2.15
C LEU A 49 8.75 6.53 1.97
N SER A 50 8.92 5.80 3.07
CA SER A 50 8.98 4.33 3.01
C SER A 50 7.56 3.80 2.97
N ILE A 51 7.03 3.56 1.77
CA ILE A 51 5.75 2.86 1.61
C ILE A 51 6.05 1.37 1.56
N GLU A 52 6.09 0.74 2.73
CA GLU A 52 6.12 -0.72 2.81
C GLU A 52 4.70 -1.23 2.60
N VAL A 53 4.41 -1.71 1.38
CA VAL A 53 3.24 -2.57 1.16
C VAL A 53 3.60 -3.93 1.71
N SER A 54 3.37 -4.14 3.01
CA SER A 54 3.49 -5.48 3.60
C SER A 54 2.51 -6.41 2.88
N THR A 55 3.03 -7.45 2.25
CA THR A 55 2.21 -8.54 1.72
C THR A 55 1.73 -9.46 2.83
N ASN A 56 2.32 -9.36 4.02
CA ASN A 56 1.87 -10.09 5.20
C ASN A 56 0.61 -9.41 5.76
N PRO A 57 -0.54 -10.12 5.78
CA PRO A 57 -1.81 -9.58 6.24
C PRO A 57 -1.90 -9.46 7.77
N SER A 58 -0.91 -9.95 8.53
CA SER A 58 -0.88 -9.81 9.98
C SER A 58 -0.78 -8.34 10.41
N PRO A 59 -1.73 -7.81 11.22
CA PRO A 59 -1.63 -6.48 11.79
C PRO A 59 -0.45 -6.29 12.74
N SER A 60 0.01 -7.37 13.39
CA SER A 60 1.20 -7.40 14.25
C SER A 60 2.50 -7.58 13.47
N GLY A 61 2.43 -7.95 12.19
CA GLY A 61 3.59 -8.27 11.36
C GLY A 61 4.29 -9.57 11.75
N ASP A 62 3.61 -10.47 12.46
CA ASP A 62 4.17 -11.78 12.82
C ASP A 62 4.24 -12.73 11.59
N PRO A 63 5.16 -13.70 11.57
CA PRO A 63 5.45 -14.48 10.37
C PRO A 63 4.44 -15.62 10.11
N TRP A 64 3.28 -15.63 10.76
CA TRP A 64 2.32 -16.74 10.64
C TRP A 64 1.92 -17.02 9.19
N PHE A 65 1.78 -15.97 8.36
CA PHE A 65 1.45 -16.08 6.93
C PHE A 65 2.67 -16.36 6.03
N ASP A 66 3.89 -16.26 6.56
CA ASP A 66 5.12 -16.64 5.85
C ASP A 66 5.41 -18.15 5.98
N ASP A 67 4.76 -18.82 6.94
CA ASP A 67 4.88 -20.25 7.16
C ASP A 67 4.10 -21.04 6.07
N PRO A 68 4.77 -21.95 5.32
CA PRO A 68 4.14 -22.68 4.22
C PRO A 68 3.07 -23.66 4.69
N GLU A 69 3.15 -24.21 5.90
CA GLU A 69 2.14 -25.12 6.45
C GLU A 69 0.86 -24.37 6.82
N ASN A 70 1.00 -23.19 7.42
CA ASN A 70 -0.14 -22.31 7.71
C ASN A 70 -0.84 -21.88 6.42
N MET A 71 -0.08 -21.48 5.40
CA MET A 71 -0.64 -21.13 4.10
C MET A 71 -1.31 -22.32 3.40
N ALA A 72 -0.74 -23.52 3.49
CA ALA A 72 -1.38 -24.74 2.99
C ALA A 72 -2.72 -25.00 3.70
N SER A 73 -2.79 -24.75 5.01
CA SER A 73 -4.03 -24.86 5.78
C SER A 73 -5.11 -23.87 5.31
N VAL A 74 -4.74 -22.60 5.11
CA VAL A 74 -5.64 -21.56 4.59
C VAL A 74 -6.18 -21.93 3.20
N MET A 75 -5.31 -22.35 2.29
CA MET A 75 -5.70 -22.71 0.92
C MET A 75 -6.66 -23.91 0.89
N ARG A 76 -6.43 -24.92 1.74
CA ARG A 76 -7.34 -26.03 1.92
C ARG A 76 -8.70 -25.58 2.46
N GLY A 77 -8.73 -24.70 3.46
CA GLY A 77 -9.98 -24.13 4.00
C GLY A 77 -10.78 -23.36 2.95
N ILE A 78 -10.10 -22.60 2.07
CA ILE A 78 -10.74 -21.92 0.93
C ILE A 78 -11.38 -22.93 -0.03
N GLU A 79 -10.69 -24.02 -0.33
CA GLU A 79 -11.23 -25.08 -1.19
C GLU A 79 -12.41 -25.79 -0.53
N ASP A 80 -12.32 -26.12 0.76
CA ASP A 80 -13.41 -26.73 1.51
C ASP A 80 -14.66 -25.84 1.51
N ALA A 81 -14.50 -24.53 1.69
CA ALA A 81 -15.60 -23.57 1.61
C ALA A 81 -16.24 -23.53 0.21
N LYS A 82 -15.43 -23.54 -0.86
CA LYS A 82 -15.93 -23.60 -2.24
C LYS A 82 -16.69 -24.88 -2.55
N GLN A 83 -16.22 -26.01 -2.01
CA GLN A 83 -16.84 -27.32 -2.18
C GLN A 83 -18.00 -27.57 -1.20
N GLY A 84 -18.34 -26.60 -0.34
CA GLY A 84 -19.39 -26.74 0.67
C GLY A 84 -19.05 -27.74 1.78
N ARG A 85 -17.78 -28.13 1.95
CA ARG A 85 -17.27 -28.96 3.05
C ARG A 85 -17.08 -28.13 4.33
N VAL A 86 -18.10 -27.34 4.67
CA VAL A 86 -18.10 -26.44 5.83
C VAL A 86 -19.37 -26.67 6.64
N THR A 87 -19.23 -26.55 7.96
CA THR A 87 -20.36 -26.66 8.89
C THR A 87 -20.55 -25.31 9.56
N ALA A 88 -21.78 -24.79 9.51
CA ALA A 88 -22.15 -23.61 10.29
C ALA A 88 -22.41 -24.03 11.73
N TYR A 89 -21.78 -23.33 12.67
CA TYR A 89 -22.00 -23.52 14.10
C TYR A 89 -22.53 -22.24 14.73
N THR A 90 -23.46 -22.38 15.66
CA THR A 90 -23.83 -21.32 16.59
C THR A 90 -22.83 -21.27 17.76
N ILE A 91 -22.88 -20.20 18.54
CA ILE A 91 -22.07 -20.08 19.76
C ILE A 91 -22.37 -21.22 20.74
N ASP A 92 -23.64 -21.63 20.85
CA ASP A 92 -24.04 -22.71 21.76
C ASP A 92 -23.54 -24.08 21.27
N ASP A 93 -23.51 -24.33 19.95
CA ASP A 93 -22.92 -25.54 19.39
C ASP A 93 -21.42 -25.65 19.72
N ILE A 94 -20.70 -24.53 19.60
CA ILE A 94 -19.26 -24.46 19.90
C ILE A 94 -19.02 -24.72 21.39
N LYS A 95 -19.80 -24.11 22.28
CA LYS A 95 -19.72 -24.33 23.73
C LYS A 95 -19.92 -25.80 24.10
N ASN A 96 -20.96 -26.41 23.53
CA ASN A 96 -21.24 -27.84 23.73
C ASN A 96 -20.09 -28.74 23.24
N LEU A 97 -19.49 -28.42 22.08
CA LEU A 97 -18.35 -29.17 21.54
C LEU A 97 -17.08 -29.02 22.38
N LEU A 98 -16.84 -27.83 22.95
CA LEU A 98 -15.69 -27.54 23.79
C LEU A 98 -15.89 -27.93 25.26
N GLY A 99 -17.11 -28.28 25.66
CA GLY A 99 -17.46 -28.66 27.04
C GLY A 99 -17.42 -27.50 28.03
N VAL A 100 -17.72 -26.28 27.57
CA VAL A 100 -17.66 -25.02 28.36
C VAL A 100 -18.99 -24.27 28.41
#